data_AF-B1LTM9-F1
#
_entry.id   AF-B1LTM9-F1
#
_cell.length_a   1.000
_cell.length_b   1.000
_cell.length_c   1.000
_cell.angle_alpha   90.00
_cell.angle_beta   90.00
_cell.angle_gamma   90.00
#
_symmetry.space_group_name_H-M   'P 1'
#
loop_
_entity.id
_entity.type
_entity.pdbx_description
1 polymer ?
#
loop_
_entity_poly.entity_id
_entity_poly.type
_entity_poly.pdbx_seq_one_letter_code
_entity_poly.pdbx_strand_id
1 'polypeptide(L)'
;MRRFWISTILGLELLLGGTPAASARTAGVPHFNIRAICAPEHRAGSNAVDRASYRGCLSDEAAARRTLIKRWPTFDVAERRTCAAESQIGGAPSYVAMLTCVQLGSDALPINPSGPP
;
A
#
# COMPACT_ATOMS: atom_id res chain seq x y z
N MET A 1 -23.92 34.75 -59.51
CA MET A 1 -22.56 34.31 -59.08
C MET A 1 -22.65 33.57 -57.76
N ARG A 2 -21.89 32.47 -57.61
CA ARG A 2 -21.77 31.54 -56.46
C ARG A 2 -22.89 30.47 -56.41
N ARG A 3 -22.80 29.39 -57.22
CA ARG A 3 -22.03 28.15 -57.00
C ARG A 3 -22.52 27.41 -55.74
N PHE A 4 -23.46 26.46 -55.87
CA PHE A 4 -23.18 25.01 -55.99
C PHE A 4 -22.04 24.56 -55.07
N TRP A 5 -22.38 24.08 -53.87
CA TRP A 5 -21.85 22.82 -53.29
C TRP A 5 -22.57 22.49 -51.98
N ILE A 6 -23.75 21.90 -52.12
CA ILE A 6 -24.25 20.93 -51.15
C ILE A 6 -23.39 19.66 -51.33
N SER A 7 -23.04 19.01 -50.21
CA SER A 7 -22.44 17.68 -50.09
C SER A 7 -20.94 17.51 -50.30
N THR A 8 -20.24 17.31 -49.18
CA THR A 8 -19.05 16.48 -48.85
C THR A 8 -18.22 17.27 -47.83
N ILE A 9 -17.93 16.82 -46.61
CA ILE A 9 -17.40 15.52 -46.18
C ILE A 9 -17.84 15.25 -44.73
N LEU A 10 -18.37 14.05 -44.48
CA LEU A 10 -18.32 13.36 -43.20
C LEU A 10 -16.84 13.29 -42.76
N GLY A 11 -16.37 14.24 -41.96
CA GLY A 11 -15.04 14.22 -41.38
C GLY A 11 -15.08 13.51 -40.03
N LEU A 12 -15.14 12.18 -40.06
CA LEU A 12 -14.79 11.33 -38.93
C LEU A 12 -13.30 11.52 -38.63
N GLU A 13 -12.96 12.60 -37.92
CA GLU A 13 -11.64 12.70 -37.31
C GLU A 13 -11.66 11.89 -36.02
N LEU A 14 -11.41 10.59 -36.21
CA LEU A 14 -10.95 9.69 -35.16
C LEU A 14 -9.61 10.26 -34.65
N LEU A 15 -9.67 11.17 -33.69
CA LEU A 15 -8.51 11.54 -32.90
C LEU A 15 -8.07 10.27 -32.15
N LEU A 16 -7.08 9.56 -32.70
CA LEU A 16 -6.27 8.61 -31.97
C LEU A 16 -5.46 9.39 -30.91
N GLY A 17 -6.15 9.86 -29.88
CA GLY A 17 -5.54 10.24 -28.62
C GLY A 17 -5.05 8.97 -27.96
N GLY A 18 -3.82 8.56 -28.29
CA GLY A 18 -3.12 7.51 -27.54
C GLY A 18 -3.07 7.94 -26.09
N THR A 19 -3.86 7.29 -25.23
CA THR A 19 -3.78 7.51 -23.80
C THR A 19 -2.36 7.15 -23.37
N PRO A 20 -1.60 8.06 -22.75
CA PRO A 20 -0.35 7.66 -22.14
C PRO A 20 -0.72 6.62 -21.09
N ALA A 21 -0.37 5.35 -21.35
CA ALA A 21 -0.40 4.31 -20.36
C ALA A 21 0.60 4.73 -19.29
N ALA A 22 0.11 5.43 -18.27
CA ALA A 22 0.88 5.77 -17.10
C ALA A 22 1.36 4.44 -16.53
N SER A 23 2.63 4.12 -16.77
CA SER A 23 3.27 2.97 -16.16
C SER A 23 3.28 3.26 -14.68
N ALA A 24 2.30 2.70 -13.98
CA ALA A 24 2.26 2.66 -12.55
C ALA A 24 3.55 1.95 -12.13
N ARG A 25 4.59 2.71 -11.75
CA ARG A 25 5.67 2.13 -10.94
C ARG A 25 4.95 1.47 -9.77
N THR A 26 5.03 0.15 -9.71
CA THR A 26 4.73 -0.60 -8.52
C THR A 26 5.76 -0.16 -7.50
N ALA A 27 5.42 0.88 -6.74
CA ALA A 27 6.22 1.30 -5.60
C ALA A 27 6.43 0.06 -4.74
N GLY A 28 7.69 -0.20 -4.36
CA GLY A 28 8.02 -1.31 -3.47
C GLY A 28 7.35 -1.14 -2.11
N VAL A 29 7.48 -2.14 -1.25
CA VAL A 29 7.07 -2.02 0.15
C VAL A 29 7.74 -0.78 0.75
N PRO A 30 7.00 0.15 1.39
CA PRO A 30 7.58 1.33 1.99
C PRO A 30 8.55 0.97 3.11
N HIS A 31 9.51 1.85 3.37
CA HIS A 31 10.52 1.67 4.41
C HIS A 31 10.12 2.42 5.68
N PHE A 32 9.48 1.72 6.61
CA PHE A 32 9.17 2.21 7.94
C PHE A 32 10.25 1.78 8.93
N ASN A 33 10.62 2.67 9.85
CA ASN A 33 11.60 2.38 10.88
C ASN A 33 10.94 1.68 12.07
N ILE A 34 11.00 0.34 12.11
CA ILE A 34 10.39 -0.48 13.16
C ILE A 34 10.72 -0.01 14.58
N ARG A 35 11.94 0.49 14.84
CA ARG A 35 12.28 1.00 16.19
C ARG A 35 11.55 2.27 16.54
N ALA A 36 11.31 3.14 15.56
CA ALA A 36 10.52 4.35 15.72
C ALA A 36 9.03 4.01 15.86
N ILE A 37 8.54 3.01 15.12
CA ILE A 37 7.18 2.47 15.25
C ILE A 37 6.94 2.00 16.69
N CYS A 38 7.87 1.20 17.22
CA CYS A 38 7.75 0.61 18.55
C CYS A 38 8.27 1.50 19.70
N ALA A 39 8.66 2.74 19.42
CA ALA A 39 9.17 3.64 20.45
C ALA A 39 8.14 3.96 21.56
N PRO A 40 6.83 4.10 21.27
CA PRO A 40 5.82 4.37 22.30
C PRO A 40 5.69 3.27 23.36
N GLU A 41 5.98 2.01 23.01
CA GLU A 41 6.00 0.87 23.95
C GLU A 41 7.27 0.84 24.80
N HIS A 42 8.31 1.58 24.41
CA HIS A 42 9.57 1.66 25.12
C HIS A 42 9.58 2.80 26.15
N ARG A 43 9.01 2.56 27.34
CA ARG A 43 9.09 3.51 28.47
C ARG A 43 10.41 3.39 29.23
N ALA A 44 11.05 4.49 29.59
CA ALA A 44 12.25 4.46 30.45
C ALA A 44 11.87 4.00 31.87
N GLY A 45 12.60 3.04 32.45
CA GLY A 45 12.27 2.42 33.75
C GLY A 45 11.24 1.28 33.68
N SER A 46 10.97 0.78 32.47
CA SER A 46 9.94 -0.21 32.14
C SER A 46 10.03 -1.50 32.96
N ASN A 47 8.89 -1.89 33.55
CA ASN A 47 8.75 -3.18 34.23
C ASN A 47 8.82 -4.35 33.22
N ALA A 48 8.72 -5.59 33.69
CA ALA A 48 8.81 -6.75 32.81
C ALA A 48 7.73 -6.76 31.70
N VAL A 49 6.56 -6.17 31.97
CA VAL A 49 5.44 -6.08 31.02
C VAL A 49 5.77 -5.12 29.89
N ASP A 50 6.21 -3.90 30.19
CA ASP A 50 6.58 -2.91 29.18
C ASP A 50 7.71 -3.45 28.25
N ARG A 51 8.70 -4.17 28.81
CA ARG A 51 9.75 -4.84 28.01
C ARG A 51 9.22 -5.98 27.14
N ALA A 52 8.17 -6.68 27.58
CA ALA A 52 7.52 -7.70 26.78
C ALA A 52 6.72 -7.07 25.63
N SER A 53 5.98 -5.99 25.90
CA SER A 53 5.24 -5.22 24.89
C SER A 53 6.15 -4.68 23.80
N TYR A 54 7.28 -4.06 24.16
CA TYR A 54 8.25 -3.57 23.18
C TYR A 54 8.80 -4.69 22.29
N ARG A 55 9.16 -5.84 22.88
CA ARG A 55 9.63 -7.02 22.11
C ARG A 55 8.54 -7.60 21.21
N GLY A 56 7.30 -7.63 21.69
CA GLY A 56 6.13 -8.03 20.90
C GLY A 56 5.97 -7.15 19.66
N CYS A 57 5.94 -5.83 19.85
CA CYS A 57 5.87 -4.88 18.73
C CYS A 57 6.99 -5.10 17.71
N LEU A 58 8.25 -5.22 18.16
CA LEU A 58 9.38 -5.46 17.25
C LEU A 58 9.21 -6.75 16.43
N SER A 59 8.69 -7.80 17.06
CA SER A 59 8.45 -9.08 16.41
C SER A 59 7.34 -8.99 15.36
N ASP A 60 6.19 -8.41 15.74
CA ASP A 60 5.01 -8.32 14.90
C ASP A 60 5.25 -7.43 13.68
N GLU A 61 5.87 -6.25 13.88
CA GLU A 61 6.23 -5.33 12.80
C GLU A 61 7.25 -5.96 11.83
N ALA A 62 8.26 -6.67 12.36
CA ALA A 62 9.22 -7.37 11.52
C ALA A 62 8.58 -8.51 10.72
N ALA A 63 7.65 -9.25 11.34
CA ALA A 63 6.93 -10.33 10.68
C ALA A 63 6.00 -9.81 9.59
N ALA A 64 5.24 -8.75 9.88
CA ALA A 64 4.39 -8.10 8.90
C ALA A 64 5.19 -7.57 7.70
N ARG A 65 6.35 -6.93 7.95
CA ARG A 65 7.26 -6.48 6.89
C ARG A 65 7.73 -7.63 6.00
N ARG A 66 8.12 -8.78 6.58
CA ARG A 66 8.54 -9.96 5.80
C ARG A 66 7.39 -10.48 4.93
N THR A 67 6.19 -10.55 5.47
CA THR A 67 4.99 -10.98 4.73
C THR A 67 4.66 -10.01 3.60
N LEU A 68 4.70 -8.70 3.86
CA LEU A 68 4.53 -7.68 2.84
C LEU A 68 5.57 -7.84 1.73
N ILE A 69 6.86 -7.97 2.03
CA ILE A 69 7.90 -8.17 1.01
C ILE A 69 7.62 -9.42 0.16
N LYS A 70 7.24 -10.54 0.78
CA LYS A 70 6.97 -11.80 0.07
C LYS A 70 5.74 -11.73 -0.83
N ARG A 71 4.67 -11.08 -0.36
CA ARG A 71 3.35 -11.07 -1.04
C ARG A 71 3.04 -9.77 -1.77
N TRP A 72 3.92 -8.77 -1.70
CA TRP A 72 3.73 -7.47 -2.33
C TRP A 72 3.23 -7.53 -3.79
N PRO A 73 3.79 -8.37 -4.68
CA PRO A 73 3.33 -8.41 -6.07
C PRO A 73 1.95 -9.06 -6.24
N THR A 74 1.43 -9.78 -5.24
CA THR A 74 0.12 -10.44 -5.31
C THR A 74 -1.03 -9.54 -4.87
N PHE A 75 -0.74 -8.43 -4.19
CA PHE A 75 -1.74 -7.43 -3.82
C PHE A 75 -1.98 -6.46 -4.98
N ASP A 76 -3.23 -6.04 -5.15
CA ASP A 76 -3.60 -5.08 -6.18
C ASP A 76 -2.82 -3.76 -6.00
N VAL A 77 -2.52 -3.09 -7.12
CA VAL A 77 -1.71 -1.88 -7.16
C VAL A 77 -2.42 -0.71 -6.46
N ALA A 78 -3.74 -0.61 -6.58
CA ALA A 78 -4.54 0.43 -5.93
C ALA A 78 -4.50 0.25 -4.42
N GLU A 79 -4.75 -0.96 -3.91
CA GLU A 79 -4.70 -1.31 -2.49
C GLU A 79 -3.32 -1.04 -1.91
N ARG A 80 -2.26 -1.41 -2.62
CA ARG A 80 -0.88 -1.11 -2.18
C ARG A 80 -0.64 0.39 -1.99
N ARG A 81 -1.15 1.24 -2.88
CA ARG A 81 -1.00 2.68 -2.81
C ARG A 81 -1.83 3.27 -1.68
N THR A 82 -3.12 2.91 -1.63
CA THR A 82 -4.05 3.36 -0.59
C THR A 82 -3.52 2.97 0.78
N CYS A 83 -3.22 1.69 1.00
CA CYS A 83 -2.75 1.21 2.29
C CYS A 83 -1.39 1.77 2.69
N ALA A 84 -0.49 2.08 1.75
CA ALA A 84 0.75 2.78 2.07
C ALA A 84 0.51 4.19 2.61
N ALA A 85 -0.48 4.91 2.09
CA ALA A 85 -0.87 6.22 2.58
C ALA A 85 -1.59 6.12 3.94
N GLU A 86 -2.59 5.25 4.05
CA GLU A 86 -3.37 5.04 5.28
C GLU A 86 -2.49 4.62 6.46
N SER A 87 -1.49 3.77 6.22
CA SER A 87 -0.60 3.29 7.27
C SER A 87 0.31 4.37 7.86
N GLN A 88 0.29 5.60 7.35
CA GLN A 88 1.05 6.73 7.88
C GLN A 88 0.15 7.74 8.61
N ILE A 89 -1.17 7.53 8.61
CA ILE A 89 -2.14 8.43 9.25
C ILE A 89 -2.28 8.07 10.73
N GLY A 90 -2.40 9.08 11.59
CA GLY A 90 -2.74 8.88 13.01
C GLY A 90 -1.56 8.59 13.95
N GLY A 91 -0.32 8.63 13.48
CA GLY A 91 0.86 8.46 14.33
C GLY A 91 2.07 7.91 13.59
N ALA A 92 2.89 7.11 14.30
CA ALA A 92 3.97 6.36 13.68
C ALA A 92 3.38 5.31 12.72
N PRO A 93 4.00 5.08 11.56
CA PRO A 93 3.48 4.12 10.60
C PRO A 93 3.52 2.68 11.13
N SER A 94 2.76 1.75 10.56
CA SER A 94 2.77 0.33 10.98
C SER A 94 2.73 -0.63 9.79
N TYR A 95 3.64 -1.60 9.76
CA TYR A 95 3.59 -2.71 8.81
C TYR A 95 2.45 -3.67 9.14
N VAL A 96 2.08 -3.84 10.40
CA VAL A 96 0.92 -4.66 10.80
C VAL A 96 -0.37 -4.03 10.24
N ALA A 97 -0.57 -2.73 10.44
CA ALA A 97 -1.73 -2.01 9.88
C ALA A 97 -1.75 -2.08 8.36
N MET A 98 -0.59 -1.88 7.72
CA MET A 98 -0.46 -1.95 6.27
C MET A 98 -0.82 -3.33 5.72
N LEU A 99 -0.28 -4.39 6.33
CA LEU A 99 -0.56 -5.77 5.93
C LEU A 99 -2.05 -6.09 6.07
N THR A 100 -2.67 -5.69 7.18
CA THR A 100 -4.11 -5.87 7.40
C THR A 100 -4.92 -5.12 6.33
N CYS A 101 -4.57 -3.86 6.04
CA CYS A 101 -5.27 -3.06 5.03
C CYS A 101 -5.24 -3.74 3.65
N VAL A 102 -4.06 -4.16 3.17
CA VAL A 102 -3.96 -4.80 1.85
C VAL A 102 -4.65 -6.16 1.81
N GLN A 103 -4.71 -6.89 2.93
CA GLN A 103 -5.44 -8.16 3.02
C GLN A 103 -6.95 -7.96 2.93
N LEU A 104 -7.48 -6.95 3.64
CA LEU A 104 -8.91 -6.61 3.61
C LEU A 104 -9.37 -6.15 2.23
N GLY A 105 -8.55 -5.39 1.50
CA GLY A 105 -8.86 -4.98 0.14
C GLY A 105 -8.75 -6.10 -0.91
N SER A 106 -8.09 -7.22 -0.58
CA SER A 106 -7.82 -8.29 -1.56
C SER A 106 -8.81 -9.46 -1.51
N ASP A 107 -9.89 -9.38 -0.71
CA ASP A 107 -10.75 -10.53 -0.34
C ASP A 107 -9.97 -11.77 0.16
N ALA A 108 -8.73 -11.55 0.59
CA ALA A 108 -7.86 -12.60 1.10
C ALA A 108 -8.13 -12.77 2.60
N LEU A 109 -8.28 -14.01 3.06
CA LEU A 109 -8.36 -14.28 4.49
C LEU A 109 -7.16 -13.63 5.23
N PRO A 110 -7.39 -12.99 6.39
CA PRO A 110 -6.30 -12.38 7.16
C PRO A 110 -5.21 -13.41 7.49
N ILE A 111 -3.97 -13.13 7.09
CA ILE A 111 -2.83 -13.95 7.49
C ILE A 111 -2.25 -13.31 8.75
N ASN A 112 -2.25 -14.07 9.84
CA ASN A 112 -1.54 -13.69 11.05
C ASN A 112 -0.01 -13.89 10.84
N PRO A 113 0.79 -12.82 10.75
CA PRO A 113 2.22 -12.93 10.49
C PRO A 113 3.00 -13.47 11.70
N SER A 114 2.40 -13.48 12.90
CA SER A 114 3.01 -13.86 14.18
C SER A 114 2.62 -15.27 14.64
N GLY A 115 1.77 -15.98 13.88
CA GLY A 115 1.33 -17.34 14.20
C GLY A 115 2.43 -18.40 13.98
N PRO A 116 2.29 -19.60 14.59
CA PRO A 116 3.15 -20.74 14.24
C PRO A 116 3.01 -21.10 12.74
N PRO A 117 4.06 -21.69 12.12
CA PRO A 117 4.10 -21.99 10.69
C PRO A 117 2.99 -22.94 10.22
#